data_AF-A0A511R6G9-F1
#
_entry.id   AF-A0A511R6G9-F1
#
_cell.length_a   1.000
_cell.length_b   1.000
_cell.length_c   1.000
_cell.angle_alpha   90.00
_cell.angle_beta   90.00
_cell.angle_gamma   90.00
#
_symmetry.space_group_name_H-M   'P 1'
#
loop_
_entity.id
_entity.type
_entity.pdbx_description
1 polymer ?
#
loop_
_entity_poly.entity_id
_entity_poly.type
_entity_poly.pdbx_seq_one_letter_code
_entity_poly.pdbx_strand_id
1 'polypeptide(L)'
;MSWVVVFLALLVLIGLFGLVNYWGYRRVEKAQQAWFRQMLGEGVDVEQFLLAAPFEYKPLKGSKAYGILDKRTGEEVYRVKTPEEAEAWIVTNTLAERGQLPQTNRHSDRGD
;
A
#
# COMPACT_ATOMS: atom_id res chain seq x y z
N MET A 1 -4.46 -29.95 -36.12
CA MET A 1 -4.63 -28.82 -35.17
C MET A 1 -4.09 -27.57 -35.82
N SER A 2 -4.93 -26.56 -36.05
CA SER A 2 -4.53 -25.33 -36.75
C SER A 2 -3.72 -24.43 -35.81
N TRP A 3 -2.45 -24.22 -36.13
CA TRP A 3 -1.54 -23.36 -35.38
C TRP A 3 -2.05 -21.92 -35.24
N VAL A 4 -2.86 -21.45 -36.18
CA VAL A 4 -3.51 -20.13 -36.14
C VAL A 4 -4.48 -20.01 -34.95
N VAL A 5 -5.22 -21.07 -34.64
CA VAL A 5 -6.15 -21.10 -33.50
C VAL A 5 -5.39 -21.07 -32.17
N VAL A 6 -4.25 -21.77 -32.11
CA VAL A 6 -3.36 -21.76 -30.94
C VAL A 6 -2.80 -20.36 -30.70
N PHE A 7 -2.37 -19.67 -31.76
CA PHE A 7 -1.81 -18.33 -31.67
C PHE A 7 -2.85 -17.29 -31.23
N LEU A 8 -4.07 -17.38 -31.78
CA LEU A 8 -5.21 -16.54 -31.37
C LEU A 8 -5.60 -16.79 -29.91
N ALA A 9 -5.67 -18.04 -29.48
CA ALA A 9 -5.95 -18.38 -28.08
C ALA A 9 -4.88 -17.82 -27.12
N LEU A 10 -3.61 -17.90 -27.52
CA LEU A 10 -2.50 -17.34 -26.73
C LEU A 10 -2.59 -15.82 -26.61
N LEU A 11 -2.90 -15.11 -27.70
CA LEU A 11 -3.08 -13.66 -27.69
C LEU A 11 -4.24 -13.22 -26.78
N VAL A 12 -5.36 -13.94 -26.82
CA VAL A 12 -6.52 -13.67 -25.95
C VAL A 12 -6.16 -13.87 -24.48
N LEU A 13 -5.42 -14.93 -24.15
CA LEU A 13 -4.95 -15.19 -22.78
C LEU A 13 -4.00 -14.09 -22.28
N ILE A 14 -3.05 -13.64 -23.11
CA ILE A 14 -2.14 -12.54 -22.76
C ILE A 14 -2.93 -11.23 -22.55
N GLY A 15 -3.89 -10.94 -23.42
CA GLY A 15 -4.75 -9.76 -23.30
C GLY A 15 -5.60 -9.78 -22.02
N LEU A 16 -6.23 -10.92 -21.71
CA LEU A 16 -7.00 -11.12 -20.47
C LEU A 16 -6.12 -10.95 -19.23
N PHE A 17 -4.91 -11.53 -19.24
CA PHE A 17 -3.98 -11.41 -18.12
C PHE A 17 -3.55 -9.95 -17.90
N GLY A 18 -3.24 -9.22 -18.97
CA GLY A 18 -2.94 -7.78 -18.89
C GLY A 18 -4.12 -6.96 -18.34
N LEU A 19 -5.35 -7.28 -18.74
CA LEU A 19 -6.55 -6.57 -18.31
C LEU A 19 -6.86 -6.79 -16.83
N VAL A 20 -6.76 -8.04 -16.34
CA VAL A 20 -6.95 -8.37 -14.92
C VAL A 20 -5.90 -7.67 -14.07
N ASN A 21 -4.63 -7.67 -14.51
CA ASN A 21 -3.55 -7.02 -13.78
C ASN A 21 -3.73 -5.48 -13.74
N TYR A 22 -4.19 -4.89 -14.84
CA TYR A 22 -4.53 -3.46 -14.92
C TYR A 22 -5.66 -3.06 -13.97
N TRP A 23 -6.71 -3.89 -13.88
CA TRP A 23 -7.83 -3.65 -12.97
C TRP A 23 -7.42 -3.83 -11.50
N GLY A 24 -6.53 -4.78 -11.21
CA GLY A 24 -5.93 -4.95 -9.90
C GLY A 24 -5.20 -3.68 -9.45
N TYR A 25 -4.31 -3.16 -10.30
CA TYR A 25 -3.53 -1.95 -10.01
C TYR A 25 -4.42 -0.74 -9.71
N ARG A 26 -5.39 -0.45 -10.58
CA ARG A 26 -6.34 0.67 -10.37
C ARG A 26 -7.20 0.52 -9.12
N ARG A 27 -7.56 -0.71 -8.72
CA ARG A 27 -8.35 -0.91 -7.49
C ARG A 27 -7.51 -0.67 -6.25
N VAL A 28 -6.26 -1.12 -6.25
CA VAL A 28 -5.35 -0.94 -5.11
C VAL A 28 -5.09 0.54 -4.87
N GLU A 29 -4.79 1.32 -5.92
CA GLU A 29 -4.59 2.77 -5.81
C GLU A 29 -5.81 3.47 -5.18
N LYS A 30 -7.02 3.14 -5.64
CA LYS A 30 -8.25 3.72 -5.08
C LYS A 30 -8.51 3.30 -3.64
N ALA A 31 -8.27 2.04 -3.32
CA ALA A 31 -8.44 1.52 -1.95
C ALA A 31 -7.43 2.16 -1.00
N GLN A 32 -6.18 2.34 -1.44
CA GLN A 32 -5.12 2.97 -0.68
C GLN A 32 -5.42 4.46 -0.44
N GLN A 33 -5.86 5.19 -1.47
CA GLN A 33 -6.29 6.59 -1.31
C GLN A 33 -7.48 6.73 -0.36
N ALA A 34 -8.48 5.84 -0.46
CA ALA A 34 -9.63 5.83 0.44
C ALA A 34 -9.22 5.50 1.88
N TRP A 35 -8.34 4.52 2.06
CA TRP A 35 -7.79 4.15 3.36
C TRP A 35 -6.98 5.28 4.00
N PHE A 36 -6.13 5.96 3.23
CA PHE A 36 -5.38 7.12 3.74
C PHE A 36 -6.30 8.27 4.14
N ARG A 37 -7.33 8.59 3.34
CA ARG A 37 -8.33 9.60 3.72
C ARG A 37 -9.04 9.24 5.01
N GLN A 38 -9.35 7.95 5.21
CA GLN A 38 -9.95 7.48 6.45
C GLN A 38 -9.00 7.57 7.65
N MET A 39 -7.71 7.26 7.46
CA MET A 39 -6.71 7.23 8.52
C MET A 39 -6.20 8.62 8.93
N LEU A 40 -5.98 9.50 7.95
CA LEU A 40 -5.39 10.83 8.16
C LEU A 40 -6.45 11.94 8.30
N GLY A 41 -7.69 11.68 7.89
CA GLY A 41 -8.78 12.67 7.87
C GLY A 41 -8.89 13.42 6.53
N GLU A 42 -10.02 14.08 6.31
CA GLU A 42 -10.25 14.89 5.11
C GLU A 42 -9.31 16.11 5.12
N GLY A 43 -8.49 16.24 4.06
CA GLY A 43 -7.62 17.40 3.84
C GLY A 43 -6.14 17.22 4.19
N VAL A 44 -5.75 16.07 4.75
CA VAL A 44 -4.32 15.75 4.96
C VAL A 44 -3.76 15.09 3.71
N ASP A 45 -2.76 15.73 3.11
CA ASP A 45 -2.03 15.16 1.97
C ASP A 45 -1.07 14.07 2.42
N VAL A 46 -1.16 12.90 1.79
CA VAL A 46 -0.37 11.72 2.13
C VAL A 46 1.11 11.99 1.89
N GLU A 47 1.45 12.68 0.80
CA GLU A 47 2.84 13.00 0.49
C GLU A 47 3.46 13.89 1.57
N GLN A 48 2.73 14.94 1.99
CA GLN A 48 3.18 15.80 3.09
C GLN A 48 3.29 15.04 4.42
N PHE A 49 2.36 14.13 4.69
CA PHE A 49 2.42 13.29 5.88
C PHE A 49 3.65 12.39 5.88
N LEU A 50 3.95 11.70 4.77
CA LEU A 50 5.11 10.82 4.62
C LEU A 50 6.44 11.59 4.71
N LEU A 51 6.49 12.82 4.19
CA LEU A 51 7.65 13.70 4.35
C LEU A 51 7.90 14.05 5.83
N ALA A 52 6.84 14.37 6.57
CA ALA A 52 6.89 14.71 7.99
C ALA A 52 6.99 13.48 8.92
N ALA A 53 6.76 12.27 8.42
CA ALA A 53 6.84 11.05 9.20
C ALA A 53 8.29 10.77 9.66
N PRO A 54 8.49 10.18 10.86
CA PRO A 54 9.82 9.81 11.34
C PRO A 54 10.44 8.64 10.57
N PHE A 55 9.67 7.98 9.70
CA PHE A 55 10.13 6.86 8.88
C PHE A 55 10.23 7.24 7.40
N GLU A 56 11.13 6.59 6.67
CA GLU A 56 11.22 6.66 5.20
C GLU A 56 11.37 5.26 4.61
N TYR A 57 11.01 5.07 3.34
CA TYR A 57 11.25 3.81 2.65
C TYR A 57 12.25 3.99 1.51
N LYS A 58 13.10 2.97 1.30
CA LYS A 58 14.10 2.94 0.22
C LYS A 58 14.13 1.57 -0.46
N PRO A 59 14.32 1.51 -1.78
CA PRO A 59 14.50 0.24 -2.48
C PRO A 59 15.80 -0.45 -2.03
N LEU A 60 15.72 -1.73 -1.69
CA LEU A 60 16.88 -2.51 -1.27
C LEU A 60 17.71 -2.94 -2.48
N LYS A 61 19.01 -2.65 -2.44
CA LYS A 61 19.93 -2.97 -3.54
C LYS A 61 19.96 -4.48 -3.78
N GLY A 62 19.58 -4.89 -4.99
CA GLY A 62 19.57 -6.31 -5.38
C GLY A 62 18.30 -7.08 -5.02
N SER A 63 17.25 -6.42 -4.49
CA SER A 63 15.97 -7.03 -4.18
C SER A 63 14.80 -6.22 -4.75
N LYS A 64 13.67 -6.88 -5.01
CA LYS A 64 12.38 -6.22 -5.31
C LYS A 64 11.64 -5.86 -4.03
N ALA A 65 12.37 -5.50 -2.98
CA ALA A 65 11.82 -5.19 -1.68
C ALA A 65 12.25 -3.79 -1.26
N TYR A 66 11.46 -3.19 -0.39
CA TYR A 66 11.69 -1.87 0.16
C TYR A 66 11.99 -2.01 1.65
N GLY A 67 13.09 -1.40 2.09
CA GLY A 67 13.43 -1.27 3.49
C GLY A 67 12.80 0.01 4.04
N ILE A 68 12.25 -0.06 5.25
CA ILE A 68 11.75 1.08 6.00
C ILE A 68 12.81 1.45 7.03
N LEU A 69 13.25 2.70 7.00
CA LEU A 69 14.26 3.24 7.89
C LEU A 69 13.64 4.25 8.85
N ASP A 70 14.10 4.24 10.09
CA ASP A 70 13.83 5.32 11.05
C ASP A 70 14.81 6.48 10.79
N LYS A 71 14.31 7.66 10.45
CA LYS A 71 15.12 8.86 10.18
C LYS A 71 15.86 9.36 11.43
N ARG A 72 15.38 9.00 12.62
CA ARG A 72 15.95 9.43 13.91
C ARG A 72 17.22 8.65 14.25
N THR A 73 17.23 7.35 13.96
CA THR A 73 18.34 6.45 14.31
C THR A 73 19.16 6.01 13.09
N GLY A 74 18.59 6.12 11.88
CA GLY A 74 19.17 5.60 10.65
C GLY A 74 19.04 4.08 10.50
N GLU A 75 18.34 3.41 11.41
CA GLU A 75 18.21 1.94 11.40
C GLU A 75 17.06 1.48 10.50
N GLU A 76 17.26 0.36 9.83
CA GLU A 76 16.20 -0.32 9.11
C GLU A 76 15.30 -1.07 10.10
N VAL A 77 14.05 -0.62 10.21
CA VAL A 77 13.06 -1.14 11.17
C VAL A 77 12.17 -2.21 10.57
N TYR A 78 11.98 -2.22 9.25
CA TYR A 78 11.11 -3.19 8.59
C TYR A 78 11.39 -3.36 7.09
N ARG A 79 10.85 -4.42 6.49
CA ARG A 79 10.95 -4.71 5.05
C ARG A 79 9.61 -5.11 4.47
N VAL A 80 9.28 -4.56 3.31
CA VAL A 80 8.03 -4.83 2.58
C VAL A 80 8.31 -5.08 1.10
N LYS A 81 7.32 -5.61 0.38
CA LYS A 81 7.51 -6.02 -1.02
C LYS A 81 7.14 -4.92 -2.00
N THR A 82 6.25 -4.02 -1.62
CA THR A 82 5.78 -2.94 -2.49
C THR A 82 5.90 -1.58 -1.80
N PRO A 83 6.03 -0.48 -2.55
CA PRO A 83 6.07 0.86 -1.97
C PRO A 83 4.76 1.19 -1.23
N GLU A 84 3.62 0.71 -1.72
CA GLU A 84 2.31 0.95 -1.10
C GLU A 84 2.21 0.32 0.29
N GLU A 85 2.76 -0.88 0.47
CA GLU A 85 2.89 -1.53 1.78
C GLU A 85 3.79 -0.71 2.72
N ALA A 86 4.84 -0.09 2.17
CA ALA A 86 5.78 0.72 2.94
C ALA A 86 5.08 1.98 3.48
N GLU A 87 4.35 2.67 2.62
CA GLU A 87 3.60 3.89 2.97
C GLU A 87 2.51 3.59 3.98
N ALA A 88 1.75 2.50 3.79
CA ALA A 88 0.72 2.08 4.75
C ALA A 88 1.32 1.76 6.13
N TRP A 89 2.48 1.10 6.16
CA TRP A 89 3.20 0.82 7.40
C TRP A 89 3.67 2.11 8.07
N ILE A 90 4.26 3.04 7.31
CA ILE A 90 4.73 4.33 7.82
C ILE A 90 3.58 5.13 8.42
N VAL A 91 2.45 5.23 7.71
CA VAL A 91 1.27 5.94 8.21
C VAL A 91 0.75 5.29 9.49
N THR A 92 0.58 3.97 9.49
CA THR A 92 0.07 3.23 10.66
C THR A 92 0.96 3.43 11.87
N ASN A 93 2.28 3.25 11.73
CA ASN A 93 3.20 3.40 12.85
C ASN A 93 3.38 4.85 13.30
N THR A 94 3.35 5.81 12.38
CA THR A 94 3.40 7.23 12.75
C THR A 94 2.16 7.62 13.54
N LEU A 95 0.97 7.16 13.14
CA LEU A 95 -0.26 7.38 13.88
C LEU A 95 -0.26 6.64 15.22
N ALA A 96 0.31 5.43 15.28
CA ALA A 96 0.45 4.65 16.50
C ALA A 96 1.35 5.36 17.52
N GLU A 97 2.52 5.86 17.09
CA GLU A 97 3.43 6.65 17.93
C GLU A 97 2.77 7.94 18.44
N ARG A 98 1.88 8.54 17.64
CA ARG A 98 1.12 9.74 18.01
C ARG A 98 -0.12 9.44 18.87
N GLY A 99 -0.47 8.16 19.09
CA GLY A 99 -1.71 7.77 19.75
C GLY A 99 -2.98 8.16 18.96
N GLN A 100 -2.84 8.41 17.66
CA GLN A 100 -3.88 8.92 16.75
C GLN A 100 -4.44 7.84 15.82
N LEU A 101 -4.17 6.56 16.10
CA LEU A 101 -4.85 5.50 15.39
C LEU A 101 -6.35 5.71 15.55
N PRO A 102 -7.13 5.83 14.45
CA PRO A 102 -8.56 5.97 14.56
C PRO A 102 -9.06 4.76 15.34
N GLN A 103 -9.68 5.02 16.49
CA GLN A 103 -10.33 3.97 17.26
C GLN A 103 -11.44 3.47 16.36
N THR A 104 -11.25 2.29 15.75
CA THR A 104 -12.35 1.55 15.16
C THR A 104 -13.36 1.42 16.29
N ASN A 105 -14.44 2.22 16.25
CA ASN A 105 -15.50 2.21 17.24
C ASN A 105 -16.03 0.77 17.32
N ARG A 106 -15.47 -0.04 18.21
CA ARG A 106 -16.17 -1.17 18.79
C ARG A 106 -17.22 -0.53 19.68
N HIS A 107 -18.32 -0.16 19.05
CA HIS A 107 -19.58 -0.04 19.75
C HIS A 107 -19.91 -1.46 20.21
N SER A 108 -19.33 -1.83 21.35
CA SER A 108 -19.79 -2.94 22.14
C SER A 108 -21.17 -2.54 22.59
N ASP A 109 -22.16 -3.01 21.84
CA ASP A 109 -23.56 -3.05 22.23
C ASP A 109 -23.65 -3.84 23.54
N ARG A 110 -23.42 -3.14 24.65
CA ARG A 110 -23.75 -3.61 25.98
C ARG A 110 -25.19 -3.18 26.20
N GLY A 111 -26.10 -3.95 25.62
CA GLY A 111 -27.51 -3.92 25.97
C GLY A 111 -27.65 -4.36 27.41
N ASP A 112 -28.11 -3.42 28.23
CA ASP A 112 -28.62 -3.63 29.58
C ASP A 112 -29.91 -4.46 29.57
#